data_AF-A0A838LPT6-F1
#
_entry.id   AF-A0A838LPT6-F1
#
_cell.length_a   1.000
_cell.length_b   1.000
_cell.length_c   1.000
_cell.angle_alpha   90.00
_cell.angle_beta   90.00
_cell.angle_gamma   90.00
#
_symmetry.space_group_name_H-M   'P 1'
#
loop_
_entity.id
_entity.type
_entity.pdbx_description
1 polymer ?
#
loop_
_entity_poly.entity_id
_entity_poly.type
_entity_poly.pdbx_seq_one_letter_code
_entity_poly.pdbx_strand_id
1 'polypeptide(L)'
;MLDPVVAVDRLRAAFRGPEKHRTLHAKGRFYAGTFTATPEAAALGRALHLTGESVPVLVRWSNAGGNADVPDTLPDIRGMAVKFRLPDGTATDLLGQTARRFPTDDPEMFVRMTEASRRMATFPLFMLRHPSMAPALLDGLRNGAVPKPASFVEPSYYPIHAYGWRDADDRLSWVRYVLVAQPGEPPAGSFAGPDRVFDEMAARLARAGALRGTTPGRR
;
A
#
# COMPACT_ATOMS: atom_id res chain seq x y z
N MET A 1 -17.32 -12.68 15.94
CA MET A 1 -16.25 -12.27 15.00
C MET A 1 -16.73 -12.63 13.60
N LEU A 2 -16.66 -11.71 12.64
CA LEU A 2 -17.03 -12.02 11.25
C LEU A 2 -16.08 -13.07 10.69
N ASP A 3 -16.63 -14.11 10.07
CA ASP A 3 -15.84 -15.13 9.40
C ASP A 3 -15.09 -14.53 8.19
N PRO A 4 -13.77 -14.77 8.03
CA PRO A 4 -12.99 -14.18 6.95
C PRO A 4 -13.46 -14.56 5.54
N VAL A 5 -13.95 -15.79 5.33
CA VAL A 5 -14.45 -16.22 4.02
C VAL A 5 -15.74 -15.47 3.70
N VAL A 6 -16.66 -15.38 4.67
CA VAL A 6 -17.89 -14.59 4.54
C VAL A 6 -17.59 -13.11 4.26
N ALA A 7 -16.58 -12.53 4.93
CA ALA A 7 -16.16 -11.15 4.68
C ALA A 7 -15.70 -10.95 3.23
N VAL A 8 -14.85 -11.85 2.73
CA VAL A 8 -14.32 -11.80 1.36
C VAL A 8 -15.44 -11.96 0.33
N ASP A 9 -16.39 -12.87 0.55
CA ASP A 9 -17.51 -13.10 -0.36
C ASP A 9 -18.44 -11.87 -0.45
N ARG A 10 -18.77 -11.27 0.70
CA ARG A 10 -19.57 -10.04 0.74
C ARG A 10 -18.89 -8.87 0.06
N LEU A 11 -17.59 -8.67 0.30
CA LEU A 11 -16.81 -7.64 -0.37
C LEU A 11 -16.76 -7.89 -1.88
N ARG A 12 -16.55 -9.13 -2.32
CA ARG A 12 -16.53 -9.49 -3.75
C ARG A 12 -17.87 -9.20 -4.42
N ALA A 13 -18.97 -9.59 -3.77
CA ALA A 13 -20.32 -9.30 -4.24
C ALA A 13 -20.58 -7.79 -4.38
N ALA A 14 -20.09 -6.98 -3.44
CA ALA A 14 -20.24 -5.52 -3.47
C ALA A 14 -19.55 -4.88 -4.69
N PHE A 15 -18.39 -5.37 -5.11
CA PHE A 15 -17.67 -4.82 -6.27
C PHE A 15 -18.07 -5.47 -7.60
N ARG A 16 -18.74 -6.63 -7.60
CA ARG A 16 -18.96 -7.46 -8.79
C ARG A 16 -17.66 -7.76 -9.54
N GLY A 17 -16.57 -7.88 -8.79
CA GLY A 17 -15.22 -8.03 -9.35
C GLY A 17 -15.06 -9.37 -10.09
N PRO A 18 -14.29 -9.42 -11.18
CA PRO A 18 -14.02 -10.66 -11.91
C PRO A 18 -13.34 -11.70 -11.01
N GLU A 19 -13.70 -12.98 -11.16
CA GLU A 19 -13.26 -14.09 -10.28
C GLU A 19 -11.73 -14.23 -10.17
N LYS A 20 -10.98 -13.79 -11.18
CA LYS A 20 -9.52 -13.93 -11.27
C LYS A 20 -8.72 -12.79 -10.64
N HIS A 21 -9.39 -11.80 -10.03
CA HIS A 21 -8.72 -10.65 -9.41
C HIS A 21 -8.90 -10.65 -7.89
N ARG A 22 -8.07 -9.85 -7.20
CA ARG A 22 -8.24 -9.60 -5.77
C ARG A 22 -9.59 -8.91 -5.54
N THR A 23 -10.26 -9.29 -4.45
CA THR A 23 -11.55 -8.69 -4.04
C THR A 23 -11.47 -7.18 -3.86
N LEU A 24 -10.36 -6.72 -3.28
CA LEU A 24 -9.97 -5.32 -3.14
C LEU A 24 -8.57 -5.16 -3.68
N HIS A 25 -8.20 -3.94 -4.03
CA HIS A 25 -6.93 -3.65 -4.68
C HIS A 25 -6.72 -4.50 -5.94
N ALA A 26 -7.77 -4.68 -6.74
CA ALA A 26 -7.76 -5.54 -7.92
C ALA A 26 -6.71 -5.10 -8.94
N LYS A 27 -6.71 -3.82 -9.29
CA LYS A 27 -5.70 -3.20 -10.17
C LYS A 27 -4.40 -2.95 -9.41
N GLY A 28 -3.32 -3.59 -9.82
CA GLY A 28 -1.99 -3.36 -9.26
C GLY A 28 -0.91 -4.21 -9.92
N ARG A 29 0.33 -3.69 -9.93
CA ARG A 29 1.51 -4.32 -10.55
C ARG A 29 2.59 -4.59 -9.50
N PHE A 30 3.42 -5.59 -9.76
CA PHE A 30 4.52 -6.00 -8.88
C PHE A 30 5.87 -5.47 -9.37
N TYR A 31 6.75 -5.17 -8.41
CA TYR A 31 8.05 -4.55 -8.64
C TYR A 31 9.07 -5.23 -7.73
N ALA A 32 10.16 -5.73 -8.32
CA ALA A 32 11.26 -6.31 -7.55
C ALA A 32 12.22 -5.21 -7.08
N GLY A 33 12.80 -5.39 -5.90
CA GLY A 33 13.82 -4.50 -5.36
C GLY A 33 14.62 -5.15 -4.23
N THR A 34 15.37 -4.33 -3.53
CA THR A 34 16.11 -4.72 -2.32
C THR A 34 15.85 -3.70 -1.21
N PHE A 35 15.89 -4.17 0.03
CA PHE A 35 15.86 -3.33 1.23
C PHE A 35 17.11 -3.58 2.04
N THR A 36 17.72 -2.50 2.54
CA THR A 36 18.85 -2.58 3.47
C THR A 36 18.52 -1.65 4.63
N ALA A 37 18.41 -2.22 5.83
CA ALA A 37 18.20 -1.43 7.03
C ALA A 37 19.42 -0.57 7.33
N THR A 38 19.22 0.62 7.88
CA THR A 38 20.35 1.42 8.39
C THR A 38 20.90 0.80 9.67
N PRO A 39 22.15 1.11 10.06
CA PRO A 39 22.70 0.65 11.33
C PRO A 39 21.84 1.00 12.55
N GLU A 40 21.21 2.18 12.54
CA GLU A 40 20.32 2.62 13.61
C GLU A 40 19.06 1.76 13.68
N ALA A 41 18.47 1.42 12.53
CA ALA A 41 17.29 0.55 12.48
C ALA A 41 17.60 -0.87 12.96
N ALA A 42 18.80 -1.37 12.67
CA ALA A 42 19.26 -2.69 13.14
C ALA A 42 19.35 -2.79 14.68
N ALA A 43 19.56 -1.66 15.36
CA ALA A 43 19.59 -1.62 16.82
C ALA A 43 18.18 -1.61 17.47
N LEU A 44 17.11 -1.38 16.71
CA LEU A 44 15.75 -1.21 17.25
C LEU A 44 14.96 -2.51 17.43
N GLY A 45 15.40 -3.61 16.80
CA GLY A 45 14.66 -4.86 16.85
C GLY A 45 15.37 -6.02 16.15
N ARG A 46 15.00 -7.25 16.51
CA ARG A 46 15.61 -8.49 15.97
C ARG A 46 14.92 -9.05 14.71
N ALA A 47 14.06 -8.27 14.06
CA ALA A 47 13.38 -8.73 12.86
C ALA A 47 14.39 -8.95 11.72
N LEU A 48 14.28 -10.05 10.98
CA LEU A 48 15.28 -10.44 9.98
C LEU A 48 15.44 -9.46 8.81
N HIS A 49 14.46 -8.61 8.55
CA HIS A 49 14.59 -7.54 7.56
C HIS A 49 15.34 -6.31 8.10
N LEU A 50 15.62 -6.24 9.41
CA LEU A 50 16.30 -5.11 10.06
C LEU A 50 17.80 -5.36 10.30
N THR A 51 18.35 -6.53 9.93
CA THR A 51 19.73 -6.92 10.30
C THR A 51 20.83 -6.06 9.66
N GLY A 52 20.51 -5.20 8.70
CA GLY A 52 21.46 -4.42 7.91
C GLY A 52 21.96 -5.15 6.66
N GLU A 53 21.63 -6.43 6.49
CA GLU A 53 21.87 -7.14 5.23
C GLU A 53 20.88 -6.71 4.15
N SER A 54 21.27 -6.86 2.89
CA SER A 54 20.38 -6.60 1.75
C SER A 54 19.37 -7.73 1.60
N VAL A 55 18.09 -7.40 1.72
CA VAL A 55 16.97 -8.33 1.66
C VAL A 55 16.17 -8.12 0.37
N PRO A 56 15.93 -9.15 -0.45
CA PRO A 56 15.06 -9.03 -1.61
C PRO A 56 13.64 -8.66 -1.19
N VAL A 57 13.07 -7.66 -1.88
CA VAL A 57 11.68 -7.25 -1.67
C VAL A 57 10.85 -7.39 -2.94
N LEU A 58 9.57 -7.72 -2.74
CA LEU A 58 8.55 -7.62 -3.76
C LEU A 58 7.55 -6.55 -3.33
N VAL A 59 7.50 -5.45 -4.06
CA VAL A 59 6.58 -4.33 -3.82
C VAL A 59 5.40 -4.44 -4.77
N ARG A 60 4.20 -4.13 -4.28
CA ARG A 60 2.99 -4.02 -5.10
C ARG A 60 2.29 -2.69 -4.85
N TRP A 61 2.22 -1.86 -5.88
CA TRP A 61 1.33 -0.70 -5.89
C TRP A 61 -0.02 -1.03 -6.50
N SER A 62 -1.07 -0.38 -6.00
CA SER A 62 -2.45 -0.67 -6.40
C SER A 62 -3.41 0.50 -6.17
N ASN A 63 -4.52 0.48 -6.92
CA ASN A 63 -5.76 1.17 -6.55
C ASN A 63 -6.45 0.44 -5.38
N ALA A 64 -7.45 1.03 -4.74
CA ALA A 64 -8.11 0.41 -3.58
C ALA A 64 -9.29 -0.49 -3.94
N GLY A 65 -10.05 -0.15 -4.99
CA GLY A 65 -11.28 -0.85 -5.35
C GLY A 65 -11.09 -2.27 -5.91
N GLY A 66 -12.22 -2.99 -6.05
CA GLY A 66 -12.29 -4.33 -6.64
C GLY A 66 -12.40 -4.39 -8.17
N ASN A 67 -12.39 -3.24 -8.86
CA ASN A 67 -12.42 -3.18 -10.33
C ASN A 67 -10.98 -3.15 -10.88
N ALA A 68 -10.60 -4.15 -11.67
CA ALA A 68 -9.26 -4.24 -12.27
C ALA A 68 -9.06 -3.23 -13.43
N ASP A 69 -10.13 -2.79 -14.07
CA ASP A 69 -10.11 -1.90 -15.24
C ASP A 69 -10.27 -0.42 -14.86
N VAL A 70 -10.30 -0.10 -13.56
CA VAL A 70 -10.43 1.29 -13.09
C VAL A 70 -9.27 2.14 -13.60
N PRO A 71 -9.51 3.32 -14.22
CA PRO A 71 -8.41 4.19 -14.61
C PRO A 71 -7.57 4.59 -13.40
N ASP A 72 -6.25 4.42 -13.50
CA ASP A 72 -5.33 4.74 -12.40
C ASP A 72 -5.16 6.26 -12.17
N THR A 73 -5.81 7.08 -12.99
CA THR A 73 -5.83 8.55 -12.94
C THR A 73 -6.87 9.14 -11.99
N LEU A 74 -7.86 8.35 -11.58
CA LEU A 74 -8.95 8.82 -10.72
C LEU A 74 -8.49 9.06 -9.27
N PRO A 75 -9.12 9.97 -8.51
CA PRO A 75 -8.91 10.03 -7.06
C PRO A 75 -9.18 8.67 -6.44
N ASP A 76 -8.21 8.13 -5.71
CA ASP A 76 -8.38 6.87 -5.00
C ASP A 76 -7.41 6.78 -3.84
N ILE A 77 -7.76 6.02 -2.80
CA ILE A 77 -6.76 5.51 -1.86
C ILE A 77 -5.80 4.62 -2.65
N ARG A 78 -4.49 4.78 -2.44
CA ARG A 78 -3.48 3.94 -3.09
C ARG A 78 -2.89 2.97 -2.09
N GLY A 79 -2.76 1.71 -2.48
CA GLY A 79 -2.12 0.67 -1.70
C GLY A 79 -0.66 0.48 -2.10
N MET A 80 0.20 0.24 -1.12
CA MET A 80 1.57 -0.23 -1.29
C MET A 80 1.79 -1.41 -0.33
N ALA A 81 1.96 -2.60 -0.87
CA ALA A 81 2.36 -3.79 -0.11
C ALA A 81 3.84 -4.08 -0.35
N VAL A 82 4.59 -4.34 0.71
CA VAL A 82 6.01 -4.72 0.66
C VAL A 82 6.16 -6.09 1.29
N LYS A 83 6.66 -7.06 0.52
CA LYS A 83 7.05 -8.39 1.01
C LYS A 83 8.56 -8.46 1.09
N PHE A 84 9.10 -8.66 2.29
CA PHE A 84 10.50 -8.95 2.54
C PHE A 84 10.71 -10.47 2.49
N ARG A 85 11.60 -10.95 1.63
CA ARG A 85 11.96 -12.38 1.53
C ARG A 85 13.17 -12.63 2.42
N LEU A 86 12.95 -13.28 3.56
CA LEU A 86 13.93 -13.37 4.63
C LEU A 86 14.95 -14.49 4.38
N PRO A 87 16.16 -14.42 4.96
CA PRO A 87 17.23 -15.40 4.75
C PRO A 87 16.87 -16.83 5.16
N ASP A 88 15.96 -17.00 6.12
CA ASP A 88 15.46 -18.29 6.60
C ASP A 88 14.38 -18.91 5.70
N GLY A 89 14.08 -18.28 4.56
CA GLY A 89 13.03 -18.70 3.62
C GLY A 89 11.62 -18.22 3.99
N THR A 90 11.45 -17.52 5.12
CA THR A 90 10.17 -16.92 5.51
C THR A 90 9.95 -15.54 4.89
N ALA A 91 8.84 -14.88 5.23
CA ALA A 91 8.54 -13.54 4.74
C ALA A 91 7.91 -12.66 5.82
N THR A 92 8.21 -11.36 5.76
CA THR A 92 7.44 -10.32 6.46
C THR A 92 6.71 -9.48 5.42
N ASP A 93 5.44 -9.18 5.67
CA ASP A 93 4.63 -8.34 4.79
C ASP A 93 4.19 -7.07 5.52
N LEU A 94 4.47 -5.91 4.93
CA LEU A 94 3.92 -4.62 5.36
C LEU A 94 2.89 -4.16 4.33
N LEU A 95 1.63 -4.11 4.74
CA LEU A 95 0.51 -3.71 3.88
C LEU A 95 0.11 -2.29 4.23
N GLY A 96 0.46 -1.34 3.37
CA GLY A 96 0.22 0.09 3.57
C GLY A 96 -0.75 0.69 2.57
N GLN A 97 -1.30 1.84 2.95
CA GLN A 97 -2.11 2.67 2.07
C GLN A 97 -1.87 4.16 2.32
N THR A 98 -2.34 5.03 1.43
CA THR A 98 -2.15 6.48 1.56
C THR A 98 -2.90 7.11 2.74
N ALA A 99 -3.96 6.47 3.25
CA ALA A 99 -4.62 6.94 4.48
C ALA A 99 -3.85 6.46 5.73
N ARG A 100 -3.53 7.41 6.61
CA ARG A 100 -2.86 7.18 7.91
C ARG A 100 -3.72 6.40 8.91
N ARG A 101 -5.04 6.54 8.81
CA ARG A 101 -6.03 5.91 9.69
C ARG A 101 -7.06 5.18 8.86
N PHE A 102 -7.54 4.05 9.38
CA PHE A 102 -8.70 3.38 8.81
C PHE A 102 -10.00 3.95 9.42
N PRO A 103 -11.11 4.01 8.67
CA PRO A 103 -12.38 4.55 9.17
C PRO A 103 -12.99 3.78 10.35
N THR A 104 -12.61 2.52 10.55
CA THR A 104 -13.16 1.63 11.58
C THR A 104 -12.11 0.62 12.03
N ASP A 105 -12.24 0.11 13.25
CA ASP A 105 -11.49 -1.00 13.82
C ASP A 105 -12.26 -2.32 13.78
N ASP A 106 -13.52 -2.32 13.30
CA ASP A 106 -14.38 -3.49 13.20
C ASP A 106 -14.48 -3.98 11.74
N PRO A 107 -14.02 -5.22 11.43
CA PRO A 107 -14.13 -5.81 10.10
C PRO A 107 -15.56 -5.87 9.56
N GLU A 108 -16.58 -6.11 10.39
CA GLU A 108 -17.98 -6.12 9.95
C GLU A 108 -18.42 -4.72 9.51
N MET A 109 -18.03 -3.69 10.28
CA MET A 109 -18.28 -2.30 9.92
C MET A 109 -17.60 -1.91 8.63
N PHE A 110 -16.40 -2.43 8.35
CA PHE A 110 -15.72 -2.24 7.07
C PHE A 110 -16.54 -2.84 5.92
N VAL A 111 -16.98 -4.09 6.03
CA VAL A 111 -17.80 -4.74 4.98
C VAL A 111 -19.09 -3.95 4.72
N ARG A 112 -19.81 -3.56 5.77
CA ARG A 112 -21.04 -2.76 5.66
C ARG A 112 -20.79 -1.38 5.04
N MET A 113 -19.68 -0.72 5.40
CA MET A 113 -19.27 0.55 4.79
C MET A 113 -18.99 0.37 3.30
N THR A 114 -18.29 -0.70 2.92
CA THR A 114 -18.02 -1.02 1.51
C THR A 114 -19.31 -1.25 0.74
N GLU A 115 -20.22 -2.07 1.25
CA GLU A 115 -21.54 -2.31 0.65
C GLU A 115 -22.32 -0.99 0.47
N ALA A 116 -22.38 -0.16 1.51
CA ALA A 116 -23.06 1.14 1.46
C ALA A 116 -22.39 2.12 0.48
N SER A 117 -21.07 2.04 0.30
CA SER A 117 -20.32 2.89 -0.64
C SER A 117 -20.57 2.56 -2.12
N ARG A 118 -21.24 1.43 -2.42
CA ARG A 118 -21.51 1.02 -3.81
C ARG A 118 -22.64 1.81 -4.45
N ARG A 119 -23.44 2.55 -3.69
CA ARG A 119 -24.49 3.42 -4.21
C ARG A 119 -24.35 4.82 -3.62
N MET A 120 -24.45 5.83 -4.47
CA MET A 120 -24.27 7.24 -4.09
C MET A 120 -25.26 7.69 -3.01
N ALA A 121 -26.49 7.16 -3.02
CA ALA A 121 -27.52 7.50 -2.02
C ALA A 121 -27.30 6.83 -0.65
N THR A 122 -26.71 5.63 -0.60
CA THR A 122 -26.58 4.88 0.66
C THR A 122 -25.36 5.28 1.47
N PHE A 123 -24.29 5.75 0.82
CA PHE A 123 -23.07 6.10 1.53
C PHE A 123 -23.22 7.29 2.49
N PRO A 124 -23.85 8.43 2.11
CA PRO A 124 -24.08 9.54 3.04
C PRO A 124 -24.95 9.14 4.23
N LEU A 125 -25.98 8.32 4.01
CA LEU A 125 -26.85 7.83 5.08
C LEU A 125 -26.11 6.89 6.04
N PHE A 126 -25.22 6.05 5.52
CA PHE A 126 -24.35 5.22 6.33
C PHE A 126 -23.42 6.08 7.19
N MET A 127 -22.77 7.10 6.59
CA MET A 127 -21.90 8.02 7.30
C MET A 127 -22.63 8.77 8.43
N LEU A 128 -23.88 9.21 8.19
CA LEU A 128 -24.70 9.87 9.20
C LEU A 128 -24.99 8.97 10.41
N ARG A 129 -25.13 7.65 10.19
CA ARG A 129 -25.36 6.66 11.24
C ARG A 129 -24.09 6.21 11.97
N HIS A 130 -22.92 6.54 11.44
CA HIS A 130 -21.62 6.11 11.96
C HIS A 130 -20.66 7.31 12.13
N PRO A 131 -21.00 8.29 12.98
CA PRO A 131 -20.20 9.51 13.16
C PRO A 131 -18.80 9.24 13.73
N SER A 132 -18.58 8.08 14.38
CA SER A 132 -17.26 7.65 14.86
C SER A 132 -16.20 7.51 13.76
N MET A 133 -16.61 7.37 12.50
CA MET A 133 -15.71 7.31 11.34
C MET A 133 -15.16 8.68 10.92
N ALA A 134 -15.84 9.78 11.31
CA ALA A 134 -15.53 11.13 10.84
C ALA A 134 -14.09 11.60 11.16
N PRO A 135 -13.52 11.36 12.36
CA PRO A 135 -12.15 11.78 12.66
C PRO A 135 -11.11 11.16 11.72
N ALA A 136 -11.25 9.88 11.38
CA ALA A 136 -10.32 9.19 10.47
C ALA A 136 -10.44 9.71 9.03
N LEU A 137 -11.66 9.96 8.56
CA LEU A 137 -11.88 10.55 7.23
C LEU A 137 -11.36 11.99 7.13
N LEU A 138 -11.56 12.79 8.19
CA LEU A 138 -11.05 14.17 8.23
C LEU A 138 -9.52 14.19 8.25
N ASP A 139 -8.88 13.29 8.99
CA ASP A 139 -7.43 13.09 8.95
C ASP A 139 -6.95 12.69 7.54
N GLY A 140 -7.68 11.77 6.89
CA GLY A 140 -7.45 11.38 5.51
C GLY A 140 -7.52 12.56 4.54
N LEU A 141 -8.56 13.38 4.64
CA LEU A 141 -8.74 14.57 3.81
C LEU A 141 -7.59 15.57 4.01
N ARG A 142 -7.23 15.84 5.27
CA ARG A 142 -6.14 16.77 5.63
C ARG A 142 -4.77 16.30 5.15
N ASN A 143 -4.52 14.98 5.08
CA ASN A 143 -3.25 14.45 4.62
C ASN A 143 -3.19 14.16 3.10
N GLY A 144 -4.29 14.37 2.37
CA GLY A 144 -4.35 14.06 0.95
C GLY A 144 -4.42 12.56 0.65
N ALA A 145 -5.08 11.77 1.52
CA ALA A 145 -5.13 10.31 1.43
C ALA A 145 -5.73 9.77 0.13
N VAL A 146 -6.54 10.56 -0.58
CA VAL A 146 -7.17 10.20 -1.87
C VAL A 146 -6.50 10.99 -3.00
N PRO A 147 -5.22 10.76 -3.32
CA PRO A 147 -4.52 11.55 -4.32
C PRO A 147 -5.04 11.25 -5.74
N LYS A 148 -4.80 12.20 -6.65
CA LYS A 148 -4.74 11.99 -8.10
C LYS A 148 -3.27 11.95 -8.52
N PRO A 149 -2.50 10.90 -8.15
CA PRO A 149 -1.05 10.94 -8.25
C PRO A 149 -0.58 11.05 -9.70
N ALA A 150 0.48 11.80 -9.95
CA ALA A 150 1.20 11.71 -11.21
C ALA A 150 2.04 10.42 -11.23
N SER A 151 2.55 9.99 -10.06
CA SER A 151 3.30 8.73 -9.87
C SER A 151 2.96 8.02 -8.55
N PHE A 152 3.09 6.69 -8.52
CA PHE A 152 2.95 5.90 -7.29
C PHE A 152 4.06 6.18 -6.25
N VAL A 153 5.15 6.85 -6.64
CA VAL A 153 6.26 7.23 -5.74
C VAL A 153 6.17 8.68 -5.25
N GLU A 154 5.04 9.36 -5.40
CA GLU A 154 4.82 10.69 -4.80
C GLU A 154 4.23 10.63 -3.38
N PRO A 155 3.15 9.87 -3.11
CA PRO A 155 2.55 9.87 -1.79
C PRO A 155 3.34 9.00 -0.80
N SER A 156 3.14 9.28 0.49
CA SER A 156 3.55 8.36 1.57
C SER A 156 2.51 7.27 1.77
N TYR A 157 2.95 6.08 2.17
CA TYR A 157 2.09 4.95 2.50
C TYR A 157 2.27 4.54 3.96
N TYR A 158 1.18 4.18 4.59
CA TYR A 158 1.10 3.88 6.02
C TYR A 158 0.56 2.47 6.20
N PRO A 159 1.39 1.51 6.63
CA PRO A 159 0.91 0.32 7.29
C PRO A 159 0.23 0.73 8.61
N ILE A 160 -1.10 0.85 8.58
CA ILE A 160 -1.90 1.61 9.57
C ILE A 160 -1.68 1.14 11.02
N HIS A 161 -1.50 -0.16 11.22
CA HIS A 161 -1.43 -0.75 12.55
C HIS A 161 -0.16 -0.39 13.31
N ALA A 162 -0.25 -0.44 14.65
CA ALA A 162 0.93 -0.48 15.49
C ALA A 162 1.45 -1.93 15.54
N TYR A 163 2.76 -2.10 15.43
CA TYR A 163 3.44 -3.39 15.48
C TYR A 163 4.30 -3.46 16.74
N GLY A 164 4.41 -4.66 17.32
CA GLY A 164 5.32 -4.92 18.43
C GLY A 164 6.69 -5.33 17.90
N TRP A 165 7.72 -4.55 18.17
CA TRP A 165 9.12 -4.91 17.95
C TRP A 165 9.73 -5.42 19.24
N ARG A 166 10.53 -6.47 19.14
CA ARG A 166 11.35 -6.95 20.25
C ARG A 166 12.82 -6.80 19.90
N ASP A 167 13.60 -6.27 20.83
CA ASP A 167 15.05 -6.15 20.70
C ASP A 167 15.79 -7.44 21.09
N ALA A 168 17.12 -7.38 21.16
CA ALA A 168 17.96 -8.51 21.55
C ALA A 168 17.75 -8.94 23.02
N ASP A 169 17.33 -8.02 23.89
CA ASP A 169 17.03 -8.26 25.31
C ASP A 169 15.55 -8.65 25.55
N ASP A 170 14.80 -8.92 24.47
CA ASP A 170 13.37 -9.23 24.47
C ASP A 170 12.43 -8.08 24.91
N ARG A 171 12.92 -6.83 24.99
CA ARG A 171 12.09 -5.68 25.36
C ARG A 171 11.14 -5.31 24.22
N LEU A 172 9.87 -5.07 24.57
CA LEU A 172 8.82 -4.71 23.61
C LEU A 172 8.76 -3.19 23.39
N SER A 173 8.78 -2.77 22.13
CA SER A 173 8.50 -1.41 21.68
C SER A 173 7.36 -1.39 20.66
N TRP A 174 6.44 -0.44 20.79
CA TRP A 174 5.37 -0.23 19.82
C TRP A 174 5.82 0.72 18.72
N VAL A 175 5.73 0.27 17.47
CA VAL A 175 6.16 1.06 16.31
C VAL A 175 5.04 1.21 15.30
N ARG A 176 5.14 2.25 14.46
CA ARG A 176 4.35 2.40 13.25
C ARG A 176 5.29 2.66 12.09
N TYR A 177 5.03 2.01 10.96
CA TYR A 177 5.79 2.23 9.75
C TYR A 177 5.24 3.41 8.96
N VAL A 178 6.14 4.12 8.29
CA VAL A 178 5.81 5.07 7.23
C VAL A 178 6.73 4.78 6.06
N LEU A 179 6.14 4.51 4.90
CA LEU A 179 6.86 4.29 3.65
C LEU A 179 6.87 5.63 2.90
N VAL A 180 7.99 6.32 2.95
CA VAL A 180 8.21 7.62 2.29
C VAL A 180 9.07 7.39 1.06
N ALA A 181 8.65 7.92 -0.07
CA ALA A 181 9.46 7.90 -1.27
C ALA A 181 10.68 8.81 -1.12
N GLN A 182 11.82 8.36 -1.64
CA GLN A 182 12.98 9.22 -1.79
C GLN A 182 12.80 10.11 -3.02
N PRO A 183 13.31 11.35 -3.00
CA PRO A 183 13.30 12.21 -4.18
C PRO A 183 13.95 11.51 -5.36
N GLY A 184 13.29 11.57 -6.52
CA GLY A 184 13.80 11.00 -7.75
C GLY A 184 13.26 11.79 -8.93
N GLU A 185 14.07 11.93 -9.96
CA GLU A 185 13.63 12.61 -11.17
C GLU A 185 12.52 11.81 -11.86
N PRO A 186 11.48 12.47 -12.40
CA PRO A 186 10.49 11.80 -13.22
C PRO A 186 11.14 11.22 -14.49
N PRO A 187 10.59 10.11 -15.05
CA PRO A 187 11.00 9.64 -16.36
C PRO A 187 10.63 10.69 -17.44
N ALA A 188 11.41 10.74 -18.51
CA ALA A 188 11.08 11.58 -19.66
C ALA A 188 9.85 11.03 -20.41
N GLY A 189 9.10 11.92 -21.06
CA GLY A 189 7.92 11.58 -21.86
C GLY A 189 6.59 11.99 -21.20
N SER A 190 5.50 11.79 -21.94
CA SER A 190 4.14 11.97 -21.45
C SER A 190 3.40 10.64 -21.43
N PHE A 191 2.68 10.38 -20.34
CA PHE A 191 1.90 9.16 -20.13
C PHE A 191 0.42 9.52 -20.16
N ALA A 192 -0.37 8.79 -20.94
CA ALA A 192 -1.79 9.04 -21.13
C ALA A 192 -2.59 7.72 -21.06
N GLY A 193 -3.92 7.83 -21.01
CA GLY A 193 -4.80 6.67 -20.93
C GLY A 193 -5.04 6.17 -19.50
N PRO A 194 -5.75 5.04 -19.37
CA PRO A 194 -6.25 4.53 -18.09
C PRO A 194 -5.18 3.87 -17.21
N ASP A 195 -3.98 3.64 -17.74
CA ASP A 195 -2.85 2.98 -17.06
C ASP A 195 -1.62 3.90 -16.93
N ARG A 196 -1.79 5.22 -17.14
CA ARG A 196 -0.66 6.15 -17.26
C ARG A 196 0.26 6.16 -16.03
N VAL A 197 -0.26 5.94 -14.82
CA VAL A 197 0.55 5.95 -13.59
C VAL A 197 1.38 4.67 -13.52
N PHE A 198 0.82 3.54 -13.93
CA PHE A 198 1.57 2.30 -14.05
C PHE A 198 2.60 2.32 -15.19
N ASP A 199 2.30 2.98 -16.29
CA ASP A 199 3.21 3.10 -17.43
C ASP A 199 4.37 4.05 -17.12
N GLU A 200 4.11 5.12 -16.35
CA GLU A 200 5.16 5.98 -15.76
C GLU A 200 6.11 5.16 -14.88
N MET A 201 5.58 4.28 -14.02
CA MET A 201 6.41 3.41 -13.18
C MET A 201 7.27 2.43 -14.00
N ALA A 202 6.74 1.90 -15.10
CA ALA A 202 7.50 1.03 -16.00
C ALA A 202 8.66 1.80 -16.66
N ALA A 203 8.41 3.02 -17.14
CA ALA A 203 9.44 3.90 -17.71
C ALA A 203 10.51 4.28 -16.68
N ARG A 204 10.11 4.55 -15.43
CA ARG A 204 11.01 4.82 -14.31
C ARG A 204 11.96 3.64 -14.05
N LEU A 205 11.45 2.41 -14.04
CA LEU A 205 12.29 1.22 -13.88
C LEU A 205 13.23 0.99 -15.06
N ALA A 206 12.76 1.17 -16.29
CA ALA A 206 13.58 1.03 -17.49
C ALA A 206 14.77 2.00 -17.45
N ARG A 207 14.54 3.27 -17.06
CA ARG A 207 15.59 4.27 -16.85
C ARG A 207 16.58 3.84 -15.76
N ALA A 208 16.09 3.39 -14.61
CA ALA A 208 16.95 2.95 -13.51
C ALA A 208 17.81 1.73 -13.90
N GLY A 209 17.26 0.80 -14.67
CA GLY A 209 18.00 -0.34 -15.24
C GLY A 209 19.09 0.11 -16.21
N ALA A 210 18.77 1.05 -17.12
CA ALA A 210 19.75 1.62 -18.05
C ALA A 210 20.91 2.30 -17.31
N LEU A 211 20.62 3.13 -16.30
CA LEU A 211 21.64 3.82 -15.49
C LEU A 211 22.57 2.84 -14.76
N ARG A 212 22.02 1.72 -14.22
CA ARG A 212 22.83 0.66 -13.62
C ARG A 212 23.70 -0.04 -14.65
N GLY A 213 23.18 -0.30 -15.85
CA GLY A 213 23.91 -0.91 -16.96
C GLY A 213 24.99 -0.01 -17.58
N THR A 214 24.93 1.30 -17.37
CA THR A 214 25.93 2.26 -17.85
C THR A 214 27.08 2.53 -16.88
N THR A 215 27.11 1.87 -15.71
CA THR A 215 28.28 1.99 -14.82
C THR A 215 29.43 1.18 -15.43
N PRO A 216 30.50 1.81 -15.97
CA PRO A 216 31.68 1.06 -16.36
C PRO A 216 32.29 0.53 -15.07
N GLY A 217 32.60 -0.77 -15.03
CA GLY A 217 33.29 -1.36 -13.90
C GLY A 217 34.49 -0.50 -13.51
N ARG A 218 34.46 0.07 -12.31
CA ARG A 218 35.65 0.60 -11.67
C ARG A 218 36.10 -0.41 -10.64
N ARG A 219 37.30 -0.94 -10.96
CA ARG A 219 38.25 -1.63 -10.11
C ARG A 219 38.49 -0.90 -8.80
#